data_AF-I0IN06-F1
#
_entry.id   AF-I0IN06-F1
#
_cell.length_a   1.000
_cell.length_b   1.000
_cell.length_c   1.000
_cell.angle_alpha   90.00
_cell.angle_beta   90.00
_cell.angle_gamma   90.00
#
_symmetry.space_group_name_H-M   'P 1'
#
loop_
_entity.id
_entity.type
_entity.pdbx_description
1 polymer ?
#
loop_
_entity_poly.entity_id
_entity_poly.type
_entity_poly.pdbx_seq_one_letter_code
_entity_poly.pdbx_strand_id
1 'polypeptide(L)'
;MLKDLFSKWILKWKEFVGAFRLLFAKWSHGYLGKLHPQFWFPHGVLALILIFLGIRNVLPLLEQIRLLSEGIIRYGPVEDFSHLPAFFQHWMGSVRSFIGILQILMGVGLVFRSRFAWAAGLVLSSASFLILFRQNHGHLILPSIGDLVLFFGLVLFRRQFYRSNVATGTMFSLISIILLFSYAVFGSFLLGMGFNPPIKNLLTSFYYAVVTMSTVGYGDIVPVTDDARIFTVSIIILGISVFTASLSTVILPLMNERVQHLLMGERKGMVRKSHYILVGTSALAMNTYEELARRNFPVTFIVPKRRVDGDWEKIDQVEGDPIDPEVLKKAGIADALAILALLEDDGDNAFVVLAARETGSVAKTVVSVRNREKLARVRTVHPDLILSSDLIGGQLLAMALAGEDVDGNEIIRKIFQS
;
A
#
# COMPACT_ATOMS: atom_id res chain seq x y z
N MET A 1 -26.32 -33.60 -5.85
CA MET A 1 -26.48 -33.05 -7.22
C MET A 1 -25.85 -31.66 -7.38
N LEU A 2 -26.23 -30.64 -6.59
CA LEU A 2 -25.67 -29.27 -6.67
C LEU A 2 -24.15 -29.16 -6.38
N LYS A 3 -23.63 -29.90 -5.39
CA LYS A 3 -22.18 -29.90 -5.07
C LYS A 3 -21.31 -30.46 -6.20
N ASP A 4 -21.83 -31.44 -6.94
CA ASP A 4 -21.11 -32.11 -8.04
C ASP A 4 -21.11 -31.26 -9.33
N LEU A 5 -22.19 -30.51 -9.56
CA LEU A 5 -22.23 -29.48 -10.61
C LEU A 5 -21.25 -28.33 -10.31
N PHE A 6 -21.14 -27.91 -9.04
CA PHE A 6 -20.24 -26.84 -8.64
C PHE A 6 -18.76 -27.24 -8.74
N SER A 7 -18.41 -28.48 -8.40
CA SER A 7 -17.04 -28.99 -8.53
C SER A 7 -16.61 -29.13 -10.01
N LYS A 8 -17.50 -29.66 -10.86
CA LYS A 8 -17.26 -29.77 -12.32
C LYS A 8 -17.15 -28.41 -12.99
N TRP A 9 -17.92 -27.43 -12.53
CA TRP A 9 -17.83 -26.05 -13.00
C TRP A 9 -16.49 -25.40 -12.60
N ILE A 10 -16.03 -25.59 -11.36
CA ILE A 10 -14.72 -25.12 -10.89
C ILE A 10 -13.57 -25.76 -11.69
N LEU A 11 -13.68 -27.04 -12.03
CA LEU A 11 -12.64 -27.75 -12.80
C LEU A 11 -12.54 -27.21 -14.23
N LYS A 12 -13.68 -27.12 -14.93
CA LYS A 12 -13.74 -26.51 -16.28
C LYS A 12 -13.29 -25.06 -16.27
N TRP A 13 -13.55 -24.32 -15.20
CA TRP A 13 -13.10 -22.95 -15.04
C TRP A 13 -11.58 -22.84 -14.88
N LYS A 14 -10.96 -23.75 -14.10
CA LYS A 14 -9.49 -23.82 -13.99
C LYS A 14 -8.82 -24.15 -15.33
N GLU A 15 -9.41 -25.06 -16.10
CA GLU A 15 -8.94 -25.40 -17.44
C GLU A 15 -9.06 -24.21 -18.40
N PHE A 16 -10.19 -23.50 -18.38
CA PHE A 16 -10.40 -22.29 -19.17
C PHE A 16 -9.39 -21.19 -18.83
N VAL A 17 -9.14 -20.94 -17.55
CA VAL A 17 -8.13 -19.96 -17.09
C VAL A 17 -6.71 -20.38 -17.49
N GLY A 18 -6.39 -21.68 -17.44
CA GLY A 18 -5.11 -22.22 -17.89
C GLY A 18 -4.90 -22.08 -19.39
N ALA A 19 -5.91 -22.45 -20.19
CA ALA A 19 -5.91 -22.31 -21.64
C ALA A 19 -5.83 -20.85 -22.08
N PHE A 20 -6.55 -19.95 -21.40
CA PHE A 20 -6.50 -18.51 -21.67
C PHE A 20 -5.14 -17.91 -21.36
N ARG A 21 -4.49 -18.33 -20.25
CA ARG A 21 -3.10 -17.93 -19.94
C ARG A 21 -2.11 -18.37 -21.03
N LEU A 22 -2.25 -19.59 -21.55
CA LEU A 22 -1.39 -20.13 -22.61
C LEU A 22 -1.61 -19.43 -23.96
N LEU A 23 -2.87 -19.19 -24.35
CA LEU A 23 -3.23 -18.47 -25.57
C LEU A 23 -2.76 -17.01 -25.51
N PHE A 24 -2.89 -16.36 -24.35
CA PHE A 24 -2.42 -14.99 -24.16
C PHE A 24 -0.89 -14.90 -24.10
N ALA A 25 -0.21 -15.88 -23.50
CA ALA A 25 1.25 -15.97 -23.52
C ALA A 25 1.77 -16.06 -24.97
N LYS A 26 1.15 -16.90 -25.82
CA LYS A 26 1.44 -16.98 -27.26
C LYS A 26 1.15 -15.68 -28.00
N TRP A 27 0.03 -15.00 -27.71
CA TRP A 27 -0.33 -13.73 -28.34
C TRP A 27 0.61 -12.58 -27.93
N SER A 28 1.05 -12.54 -26.67
CA SER A 28 1.92 -11.49 -26.12
C SER A 28 3.35 -11.49 -26.71
N HIS A 29 3.82 -12.63 -27.22
CA HIS A 29 5.12 -12.73 -27.89
C HIS A 29 5.16 -12.06 -29.27
N GLY A 30 4.01 -11.77 -29.90
CA GLY A 30 3.98 -11.22 -31.26
C GLY A 30 4.11 -9.69 -31.38
N TYR A 31 3.64 -8.92 -30.39
CA TYR A 31 3.53 -7.45 -30.52
C TYR A 31 3.95 -6.64 -29.28
N LEU A 32 4.22 -7.26 -28.13
CA LEU A 32 4.50 -6.58 -26.84
C LEU A 32 5.86 -6.96 -26.22
N GLY A 33 6.81 -7.46 -27.01
CA GLY A 33 8.08 -8.04 -26.58
C GLY A 33 9.06 -7.14 -25.79
N LYS A 34 8.72 -5.87 -25.51
CA LYS A 34 9.53 -4.95 -24.68
C LYS A 34 8.98 -4.73 -23.26
N LEU A 35 7.82 -5.25 -22.92
CA LEU A 35 7.26 -5.17 -21.56
C LEU A 35 7.13 -6.59 -20.99
N HIS A 36 7.99 -6.95 -20.03
CA HIS A 36 7.96 -8.26 -19.39
C HIS A 36 6.54 -8.57 -18.84
N PRO A 37 5.89 -9.68 -19.24
CA PRO A 37 4.48 -9.99 -18.90
C PRO A 37 4.19 -10.02 -17.39
N GLN A 38 5.21 -10.36 -16.60
CA GLN A 38 5.20 -10.43 -15.14
C GLN A 38 5.02 -9.06 -14.44
N PHE A 39 5.27 -7.95 -15.12
CA PHE A 39 5.11 -6.61 -14.55
C PHE A 39 3.72 -5.99 -14.78
N TRP A 40 2.97 -6.43 -15.78
CA TRP A 40 1.72 -5.79 -16.21
C TRP A 40 0.49 -6.69 -16.07
N PHE A 41 0.64 -8.00 -16.27
CA PHE A 41 -0.46 -8.93 -16.12
C PHE A 41 -0.58 -9.39 -14.67
N PRO A 42 -1.79 -9.57 -14.13
CA PRO A 42 -3.13 -9.18 -14.59
C PRO A 42 -3.59 -7.76 -14.19
N HIS A 43 -2.92 -7.09 -13.24
CA HIS A 43 -3.38 -5.81 -12.68
C HIS A 43 -3.50 -4.67 -13.72
N GLY A 44 -2.55 -4.53 -14.65
CA GLY A 44 -2.62 -3.55 -15.73
C GLY A 44 -3.75 -3.83 -16.72
N VAL A 45 -4.05 -5.10 -17.02
CA VAL A 45 -5.17 -5.48 -17.89
C VAL A 45 -6.51 -5.17 -17.23
N LEU A 46 -6.66 -5.50 -15.95
CA LEU A 46 -7.87 -5.17 -15.19
C LEU A 46 -8.07 -3.65 -15.06
N ALA A 47 -6.98 -2.90 -14.87
CA ALA A 47 -7.01 -1.43 -14.87
C ALA A 47 -7.51 -0.88 -16.21
N LEU A 48 -6.97 -1.36 -17.34
CA LEU A 48 -7.41 -0.92 -18.66
C LEU A 48 -8.88 -1.25 -18.93
N ILE A 49 -9.34 -2.44 -18.53
CA ILE A 49 -10.76 -2.83 -18.65
C ILE A 49 -11.63 -1.88 -17.82
N LEU A 50 -11.25 -1.59 -16.58
CA LEU A 50 -11.99 -0.67 -15.72
C LEU A 50 -12.03 0.76 -16.30
N ILE A 51 -10.92 1.27 -16.83
CA ILE A 51 -10.87 2.58 -17.49
C ILE A 51 -11.77 2.58 -18.73
N PHE A 52 -11.70 1.55 -19.57
CA PHE A 52 -12.53 1.45 -20.77
C PHE A 52 -14.03 1.45 -20.46
N LEU A 53 -14.45 0.66 -19.46
CA LEU A 53 -15.84 0.64 -18.99
C LEU A 53 -16.24 1.99 -18.36
N GLY A 54 -15.30 2.66 -17.69
CA GLY A 54 -15.49 4.01 -17.17
C GLY A 54 -15.73 5.03 -18.28
N ILE A 55 -14.89 5.05 -19.32
CA ILE A 55 -15.05 5.93 -20.50
C ILE A 55 -16.41 5.71 -21.16
N ARG A 56 -16.83 4.46 -21.35
CA ARG A 56 -18.17 4.12 -21.87
C ARG A 56 -19.28 4.74 -21.03
N ASN A 57 -19.14 4.72 -19.70
CA ASN A 57 -20.13 5.26 -18.78
C ASN A 57 -20.12 6.80 -18.74
N VAL A 58 -18.99 7.43 -19.04
CA VAL A 58 -18.85 8.90 -19.18
C VAL A 58 -19.28 9.41 -20.55
N LEU A 59 -19.25 8.58 -21.60
CA LEU A 59 -19.53 8.99 -22.98
C LEU A 59 -20.83 9.80 -23.15
N PRO A 60 -21.98 9.39 -22.55
CA PRO A 60 -23.21 10.17 -22.63
C PRO A 60 -23.06 11.58 -22.06
N LEU A 61 -22.30 11.76 -20.97
CA LEU A 61 -22.04 13.09 -20.40
C LEU A 61 -21.24 13.98 -21.34
N LEU A 62 -20.28 13.45 -22.08
CA LEU A 62 -19.47 14.25 -23.03
C LEU A 62 -20.33 14.77 -24.19
N GLU A 63 -21.21 13.93 -24.71
CA GLU A 63 -22.17 14.31 -25.75
C GLU A 63 -23.14 15.39 -25.24
N GLN A 64 -23.54 15.29 -23.98
CA GLN A 64 -24.40 16.27 -23.31
C GLN A 64 -23.71 17.62 -23.06
N ILE A 65 -22.46 17.60 -22.58
CA ILE A 65 -21.66 18.82 -22.39
C ILE A 65 -21.46 19.54 -23.72
N ARG A 66 -21.26 18.79 -24.82
CA ARG A 66 -21.16 19.36 -26.16
C ARG A 66 -22.46 20.10 -26.55
N LEU A 67 -23.61 19.45 -26.39
CA LEU A 67 -24.93 20.06 -26.66
C LEU A 67 -25.18 21.31 -25.79
N LEU A 68 -24.75 21.27 -24.52
CA LEU A 68 -24.85 22.39 -23.58
C LEU A 68 -23.95 23.56 -24.01
N SER A 69 -22.73 23.27 -24.45
CA SER A 69 -21.81 24.29 -24.96
C SER A 69 -22.35 24.96 -26.23
N GLU A 70 -22.93 24.18 -27.13
CA GLU A 70 -23.59 24.68 -28.34
C GLU A 70 -24.84 25.52 -27.98
N GLY A 71 -25.58 25.12 -26.93
CA GLY A 71 -26.73 25.86 -26.41
C GLY A 71 -26.36 27.20 -25.76
N ILE A 72 -25.33 27.24 -24.91
CA ILE A 72 -24.85 28.46 -24.25
C ILE A 72 -24.32 29.46 -25.30
N ILE A 73 -23.61 28.98 -26.32
CA ILE A 73 -23.12 29.82 -27.43
C ILE A 73 -24.28 30.41 -28.23
N ARG A 74 -25.42 29.71 -28.32
CA ARG A 74 -26.56 30.08 -29.17
C ARG A 74 -27.64 30.89 -28.45
N TYR A 75 -27.81 30.70 -27.14
CA TYR A 75 -28.91 31.29 -26.35
C TYR A 75 -28.45 32.16 -25.18
N GLY A 76 -27.14 32.26 -24.90
CA GLY A 76 -26.59 33.08 -23.81
C GLY A 76 -26.42 32.32 -22.48
N PRO A 77 -26.01 33.02 -21.40
CA PRO A 77 -25.83 32.42 -20.07
C PRO A 77 -27.14 31.84 -19.54
N VAL A 78 -27.05 30.70 -18.85
CA VAL A 78 -28.23 29.99 -18.33
C VAL A 78 -28.80 30.78 -17.14
N GLU A 79 -29.80 31.62 -17.39
CA GLU A 79 -30.56 32.32 -16.35
C GLU A 79 -31.62 31.42 -15.68
N ASP A 80 -32.10 30.40 -16.42
CA ASP A 80 -33.01 29.37 -15.92
C ASP A 80 -32.59 27.98 -16.41
N PHE A 81 -32.41 27.03 -15.47
CA PHE A 81 -31.91 25.67 -15.73
C PHE A 81 -32.99 24.72 -16.26
N SER A 82 -34.22 25.21 -16.46
CA SER A 82 -35.30 24.50 -17.15
C SER A 82 -34.93 24.11 -18.59
N HIS A 83 -34.00 24.84 -19.21
CA HIS A 83 -33.46 24.57 -20.56
C HIS A 83 -32.27 23.60 -20.59
N LEU A 84 -31.84 23.05 -19.45
CA LEU A 84 -30.82 22.01 -19.44
C LEU A 84 -31.29 20.78 -20.24
N PRO A 85 -30.39 20.12 -20.98
CA PRO A 85 -30.71 18.86 -21.63
C PRO A 85 -31.36 17.85 -20.67
N ALA A 86 -32.37 17.12 -21.15
CA ALA A 86 -33.21 16.19 -20.37
C ALA A 86 -32.43 15.15 -19.54
N PHE A 87 -31.16 14.93 -19.86
CA PHE A 87 -30.23 14.07 -19.13
C PHE A 87 -29.82 14.57 -17.76
N PHE A 88 -29.69 15.89 -17.57
CA PHE A 88 -29.47 16.45 -16.23
C PHE A 88 -30.74 16.43 -15.38
N GLN A 89 -31.90 16.25 -16.02
CA GLN A 89 -33.19 16.07 -15.38
C GLN A 89 -33.50 14.59 -15.07
N HIS A 90 -32.85 13.64 -15.75
CA HIS A 90 -32.97 12.20 -15.49
C HIS A 90 -31.82 11.67 -14.63
N TRP A 91 -32.17 11.21 -13.43
CA TRP A 91 -31.24 10.67 -12.42
C TRP A 91 -30.25 9.61 -12.97
N MET A 92 -30.72 8.69 -13.83
CA MET A 92 -29.89 7.59 -14.36
C MET A 92 -28.70 8.07 -15.20
N GLY A 93 -28.80 9.21 -15.89
CA GLY A 93 -27.72 9.76 -16.71
C GLY A 93 -26.57 10.29 -15.85
N SER A 94 -26.91 11.06 -14.82
CA SER A 94 -25.94 11.63 -13.88
C SER A 94 -25.22 10.57 -13.04
N VAL A 95 -25.91 9.53 -12.59
CA VAL A 95 -25.30 8.44 -11.78
C VAL A 95 -24.32 7.61 -12.59
N ARG A 96 -24.73 7.21 -13.80
CA ARG A 96 -23.90 6.37 -14.66
C ARG A 96 -22.59 7.08 -15.00
N SER A 97 -22.68 8.37 -15.30
CA SER A 97 -21.51 9.20 -15.63
C SER A 97 -20.58 9.35 -14.44
N PHE A 98 -21.14 9.55 -13.24
CA PHE A 98 -20.35 9.66 -12.03
C PHE A 98 -19.62 8.35 -11.67
N ILE A 99 -20.32 7.21 -11.78
CA ILE A 99 -19.70 5.88 -11.67
C ILE A 99 -18.57 5.75 -12.69
N GLY A 100 -18.78 6.20 -13.93
CA GLY A 100 -17.75 6.18 -14.97
C GLY A 100 -16.49 6.98 -14.63
N ILE A 101 -16.64 8.19 -14.08
CA ILE A 101 -15.51 9.01 -13.62
C ILE A 101 -14.74 8.30 -12.50
N LEU A 102 -15.46 7.76 -11.51
CA LEU A 102 -14.85 6.99 -10.43
C LEU A 102 -14.15 5.72 -10.95
N GLN A 103 -14.72 5.03 -11.94
CA GLN A 103 -14.09 3.86 -12.58
C GLN A 103 -12.77 4.23 -13.26
N ILE A 104 -12.72 5.36 -14.00
CA ILE A 104 -11.47 5.83 -14.62
C ILE A 104 -10.41 6.13 -13.55
N LEU A 105 -10.80 6.88 -12.50
CA LEU A 105 -9.90 7.24 -11.41
C LEU A 105 -9.38 6.00 -10.68
N MET A 106 -10.26 5.05 -10.35
CA MET A 106 -9.87 3.79 -9.71
C MET A 106 -9.04 2.91 -10.65
N GLY A 107 -9.28 2.97 -11.96
CA GLY A 107 -8.47 2.30 -12.97
C GLY A 107 -7.01 2.74 -12.92
N VAL A 108 -6.76 4.04 -12.79
CA VAL A 108 -5.40 4.57 -12.55
C VAL A 108 -4.84 4.03 -11.23
N GLY A 109 -5.62 4.02 -10.15
CA GLY A 109 -5.21 3.46 -8.87
C GLY A 109 -4.89 1.96 -8.90
N LEU A 110 -5.56 1.19 -9.75
CA LEU A 110 -5.32 -0.24 -9.98
C LEU A 110 -3.96 -0.50 -10.64
N VAL A 111 -3.48 0.40 -11.50
CA VAL A 111 -2.11 0.35 -12.07
C VAL A 111 -1.07 0.41 -10.95
N PHE A 112 -1.29 1.27 -9.96
CA PHE A 112 -0.45 1.39 -8.75
C PHE A 112 -0.68 0.29 -7.71
N ARG A 113 -1.44 -0.76 -8.06
CA ARG A 113 -1.78 -1.88 -7.17
C ARG A 113 -2.47 -1.45 -5.87
N SER A 114 -3.20 -0.34 -5.89
CA SER A 114 -3.90 0.19 -4.70
C SER A 114 -5.03 -0.75 -4.25
N ARG A 115 -5.02 -1.13 -2.96
CA ARG A 115 -6.13 -1.88 -2.33
C ARG A 115 -7.45 -1.13 -2.39
N PHE A 116 -7.39 0.19 -2.18
CA PHE A 116 -8.55 1.06 -2.24
C PHE A 116 -9.19 1.00 -3.63
N ALA A 117 -8.36 1.14 -4.68
CA ALA A 117 -8.81 1.11 -6.05
C ALA A 117 -9.42 -0.24 -6.45
N TRP A 118 -8.86 -1.35 -5.94
CA TRP A 118 -9.43 -2.68 -6.11
C TRP A 118 -10.81 -2.82 -5.44
N ALA A 119 -10.94 -2.40 -4.18
CA ALA A 119 -12.19 -2.49 -3.43
C ALA A 119 -13.28 -1.61 -4.06
N ALA A 120 -12.95 -0.37 -4.38
CA ALA A 120 -13.84 0.55 -5.08
C ALA A 120 -14.21 0.02 -6.48
N GLY A 121 -13.25 -0.54 -7.22
CA GLY A 121 -13.49 -1.15 -8.54
C GLY A 121 -14.53 -2.28 -8.52
N LEU A 122 -14.54 -3.13 -7.48
CA LEU A 122 -15.54 -4.19 -7.30
C LEU A 122 -16.96 -3.62 -7.12
N VAL A 123 -17.10 -2.62 -6.27
CA VAL A 123 -18.39 -1.96 -6.02
C VAL A 123 -18.87 -1.24 -7.27
N LEU A 124 -18.01 -0.43 -7.89
CA LEU A 124 -18.34 0.37 -9.06
C LEU A 124 -18.73 -0.50 -10.25
N SER A 125 -18.04 -1.62 -10.46
CA SER A 125 -18.37 -2.61 -11.47
C SER A 125 -19.73 -3.27 -11.20
N SER A 126 -20.03 -3.60 -9.94
CA SER A 126 -21.34 -4.15 -9.54
C SER A 126 -22.47 -3.14 -9.76
N ALA A 127 -22.27 -1.88 -9.38
CA ALA A 127 -23.25 -0.81 -9.57
C ALA A 127 -23.51 -0.53 -11.06
N SER A 128 -22.44 -0.44 -11.87
CA SER A 128 -22.50 -0.29 -13.33
C SER A 128 -23.31 -1.42 -13.98
N PHE A 129 -23.05 -2.68 -13.58
CA PHE A 129 -23.81 -3.84 -14.05
C PHE A 129 -25.30 -3.74 -13.72
N LEU A 130 -25.66 -3.43 -12.46
CA LEU A 130 -27.06 -3.34 -12.03
C LEU A 130 -27.85 -2.26 -12.78
N ILE A 131 -27.23 -1.10 -13.03
CA ILE A 131 -27.84 -0.02 -13.79
C ILE A 131 -28.12 -0.46 -15.23
N LEU A 132 -27.14 -1.05 -15.91
CA LEU A 132 -27.31 -1.53 -17.28
C LEU A 132 -28.33 -2.66 -17.37
N PHE A 133 -28.29 -3.60 -16.43
CA PHE A 133 -29.25 -4.70 -16.37
C PHE A 133 -30.68 -4.19 -16.23
N ARG A 134 -30.90 -3.18 -15.38
CA ARG A 134 -32.23 -2.54 -15.21
C ARG A 134 -32.64 -1.76 -16.47
N GLN A 135 -31.73 -0.99 -17.06
CA GLN A 135 -31.99 -0.20 -18.26
C GLN A 135 -32.43 -1.07 -19.44
N ASN A 136 -31.89 -2.28 -19.54
CA ASN A 136 -32.20 -3.22 -20.61
C ASN A 136 -33.32 -4.22 -20.25
N HIS A 137 -34.18 -3.89 -19.29
CA HIS A 137 -35.31 -4.74 -18.87
C HIS A 137 -34.91 -6.18 -18.51
N GLY A 138 -33.71 -6.35 -17.94
CA GLY A 138 -33.19 -7.66 -17.54
C GLY A 138 -32.48 -8.44 -18.65
N HIS A 139 -32.31 -7.89 -19.85
CA HIS A 139 -31.52 -8.53 -20.91
C HIS A 139 -30.02 -8.32 -20.70
N LEU A 140 -29.27 -9.43 -20.69
CA LEU A 140 -27.80 -9.43 -20.66
C LEU A 140 -27.27 -9.03 -22.04
N ILE A 141 -26.92 -7.76 -22.19
CA ILE A 141 -26.21 -7.26 -23.37
C ILE A 141 -24.70 -7.40 -23.22
N LEU A 142 -24.00 -7.45 -24.35
CA LEU A 142 -22.53 -7.55 -24.42
C LEU A 142 -21.80 -6.56 -23.48
N PRO A 143 -22.24 -5.29 -23.34
CA PRO A 143 -21.64 -4.35 -22.40
C PRO A 143 -21.76 -4.78 -20.92
N SER A 144 -22.85 -5.42 -20.51
CA SER A 144 -23.06 -5.90 -19.13
C SER A 144 -22.15 -7.10 -18.80
N ILE A 145 -21.79 -7.89 -19.82
CA ILE A 145 -20.84 -9.01 -19.67
C ILE A 145 -19.45 -8.47 -19.31
N GLY A 146 -19.04 -7.32 -19.86
CA GLY A 146 -17.77 -6.67 -19.55
C GLY A 146 -17.63 -6.31 -18.07
N ASP A 147 -18.69 -5.77 -17.45
CA ASP A 147 -18.71 -5.48 -16.01
C ASP A 147 -18.59 -6.76 -15.17
N LEU A 148 -19.28 -7.85 -15.54
CA LEU A 148 -19.14 -9.15 -14.84
C LEU A 148 -17.74 -9.74 -14.97
N VAL A 149 -17.14 -9.72 -16.17
CA VAL A 149 -15.78 -10.20 -16.41
C VAL A 149 -14.78 -9.44 -15.56
N LEU A 150 -14.92 -8.12 -15.46
CA LEU A 150 -14.08 -7.29 -14.60
C LEU A 150 -14.27 -7.63 -13.12
N PHE A 151 -15.52 -7.76 -12.65
CA PHE A 151 -15.82 -8.14 -11.27
C PHE A 151 -15.14 -9.45 -10.88
N PHE A 152 -15.34 -10.51 -11.67
CA PHE A 152 -14.71 -11.81 -11.43
C PHE A 152 -13.19 -11.74 -11.54
N GLY A 153 -12.64 -10.96 -12.49
CA GLY A 153 -11.22 -10.72 -12.61
C GLY A 153 -10.61 -10.07 -11.35
N LEU A 154 -11.25 -9.03 -10.82
CA LEU A 154 -10.83 -8.37 -9.58
C LEU A 154 -10.88 -9.33 -8.38
N VAL A 155 -11.92 -10.17 -8.26
CA VAL A 155 -12.01 -11.17 -7.18
C VAL A 155 -10.90 -12.22 -7.28
N LEU A 156 -10.68 -12.78 -8.48
CA LEU A 156 -9.68 -13.83 -8.71
C LEU A 156 -8.25 -13.36 -8.41
N PHE A 157 -7.93 -12.11 -8.76
CA PHE A 157 -6.58 -11.55 -8.63
C PHE A 157 -6.37 -10.68 -7.39
N ARG A 158 -7.25 -10.78 -6.37
CA ARG A 158 -7.21 -10.00 -5.13
C ARG A 158 -5.84 -9.93 -4.44
N ARG A 159 -5.04 -11.00 -4.51
CA ARG A 159 -3.73 -11.11 -3.84
C ARG A 159 -2.66 -10.16 -4.40
N GLN A 160 -2.82 -9.66 -5.62
CA GLN A 160 -1.81 -8.80 -6.25
C GLN A 160 -1.90 -7.34 -5.84
N PHE A 161 -3.04 -6.93 -5.27
CA PHE A 161 -3.31 -5.57 -4.82
C PHE A 161 -2.85 -5.33 -3.37
N TYR A 162 -2.07 -6.25 -2.77
CA TYR A 162 -1.69 -6.18 -1.36
C TYR A 162 -0.59 -5.14 -1.07
N ARG A 163 0.18 -4.73 -2.09
CA ARG A 163 1.26 -3.73 -1.99
C ARG A 163 0.71 -2.32 -2.20
N SER A 164 0.15 -1.72 -1.16
CA SER A 164 -0.20 -0.30 -1.18
C SER A 164 0.92 0.52 -0.54
N ASN A 165 1.51 1.46 -1.30
CA ASN A 165 2.16 2.61 -0.71
C ASN A 165 1.07 3.42 0.01
N VAL A 166 1.21 3.65 1.32
CA VAL A 166 0.17 4.28 2.16
C VAL A 166 -0.26 5.63 1.58
N ALA A 167 0.69 6.43 1.10
CA ALA A 167 0.44 7.72 0.46
C ALA A 167 -0.45 7.63 -0.79
N THR A 168 -0.31 6.58 -1.60
CA THR A 168 -1.15 6.41 -2.80
C THR A 168 -2.58 6.05 -2.41
N GLY A 169 -2.77 5.19 -1.40
CA GLY A 169 -4.09 4.83 -0.90
C GLY A 169 -4.87 6.02 -0.34
N THR A 170 -4.19 6.87 0.45
CA THR A 170 -4.81 8.06 1.04
C THR A 170 -5.22 9.09 -0.02
N MET A 171 -4.39 9.34 -1.04
CA MET A 171 -4.74 10.25 -2.15
C MET A 171 -6.00 9.81 -2.90
N PHE A 172 -6.08 8.54 -3.30
CA PHE A 172 -7.27 8.03 -4.01
C PHE A 172 -8.52 8.03 -3.12
N SER A 173 -8.37 7.74 -1.83
CA SER A 173 -9.45 7.84 -0.85
C SER A 173 -9.98 9.27 -0.74
N LEU A 174 -9.10 10.26 -0.55
CA LEU A 174 -9.49 11.67 -0.43
C LEU A 174 -10.18 12.17 -1.70
N ILE A 175 -9.61 11.88 -2.87
CA ILE A 175 -10.22 12.27 -4.16
C ILE A 175 -11.60 11.64 -4.31
N SER A 176 -11.77 10.38 -3.92
CA SER A 176 -13.08 9.69 -4.01
C SER A 176 -14.11 10.26 -3.06
N ILE A 177 -13.72 10.61 -1.83
CA ILE A 177 -14.61 11.30 -0.86
C ILE A 177 -15.03 12.65 -1.42
N ILE A 178 -14.09 13.44 -1.93
CA ILE A 178 -14.37 14.76 -2.51
C ILE A 178 -15.31 14.64 -3.70
N LEU A 179 -15.02 13.72 -4.63
CA LEU A 179 -15.88 13.47 -5.79
C LEU A 179 -17.28 13.04 -5.37
N LEU A 180 -17.41 12.10 -4.43
CA LEU A 180 -18.71 11.62 -3.98
C LEU A 180 -19.50 12.73 -3.28
N PHE A 181 -18.83 13.54 -2.47
CA PHE A 181 -19.43 14.69 -1.83
C PHE A 181 -19.92 15.71 -2.87
N SER A 182 -19.09 16.04 -3.87
CA SER A 182 -19.51 16.88 -4.99
C SER A 182 -20.72 16.29 -5.71
N TYR A 183 -20.73 14.98 -6.01
CA TYR A 183 -21.87 14.31 -6.63
C TYR A 183 -23.14 14.41 -5.79
N ALA A 184 -23.04 14.25 -4.47
CA ALA A 184 -24.19 14.39 -3.59
C ALA A 184 -24.73 15.83 -3.60
N VAL A 185 -23.85 16.84 -3.49
CA VAL A 185 -24.25 18.26 -3.49
C VAL A 185 -24.85 18.68 -4.83
N PHE A 186 -24.15 18.43 -5.95
CA PHE A 186 -24.64 18.83 -7.26
C PHE A 186 -25.86 18.02 -7.68
N GLY A 187 -25.91 16.72 -7.39
CA GLY A 187 -27.04 15.88 -7.75
C GLY A 187 -28.31 16.24 -6.97
N SER A 188 -28.22 16.56 -5.67
CA SER A 188 -29.39 16.99 -4.91
C SER A 188 -29.84 18.40 -5.30
N PHE A 189 -28.91 19.25 -5.72
CA PHE A 189 -29.22 20.57 -6.26
C PHE A 189 -29.97 20.47 -7.60
N LEU A 190 -29.48 19.65 -8.52
CA LEU A 190 -30.10 19.43 -9.83
C LEU A 190 -31.47 18.76 -9.72
N LEU A 191 -31.60 17.77 -8.84
CA LEU A 191 -32.87 17.08 -8.57
C LEU A 191 -33.72 17.80 -7.53
N GLY A 192 -33.44 19.07 -7.20
CA GLY A 192 -34.00 19.76 -6.04
C GLY A 192 -35.53 19.83 -5.99
N MET A 193 -36.19 19.84 -7.15
CA MET A 193 -37.66 19.76 -7.28
C MET A 193 -38.24 18.40 -6.87
N GLY A 194 -37.42 17.35 -6.85
CA GLY A 194 -37.79 15.99 -6.45
C GLY A 194 -37.75 15.72 -4.96
N PHE A 195 -37.42 16.73 -4.15
CA PHE A 195 -37.34 16.65 -2.68
C PHE A 195 -38.47 17.45 -2.02
N ASN A 196 -38.82 17.06 -0.80
CA ASN A 196 -39.73 17.81 0.06
C ASN A 196 -39.07 18.14 1.41
N PRO A 197 -38.92 19.42 1.77
CA PRO A 197 -39.16 20.60 0.93
C PRO A 197 -38.18 20.66 -0.27
N PRO A 198 -38.52 21.37 -1.36
CA PRO A 198 -37.66 21.46 -2.53
C PRO A 198 -36.32 22.13 -2.22
N ILE A 199 -35.24 21.54 -2.73
CA ILE A 199 -33.88 22.09 -2.58
C ILE A 199 -33.68 23.14 -3.67
N LYS A 200 -33.56 24.43 -3.30
CA LYS A 200 -33.47 25.55 -4.26
C LYS A 200 -32.11 26.23 -4.31
N ASN A 201 -31.24 25.94 -3.35
CA ASN A 201 -29.98 26.63 -3.12
C ASN A 201 -28.88 25.62 -2.79
N LEU A 202 -27.64 26.00 -3.13
CA LEU A 202 -26.47 25.14 -2.97
C LEU A 202 -26.18 24.83 -1.49
N LEU A 203 -26.47 25.77 -0.59
CA LEU A 203 -26.29 25.59 0.85
C LEU A 203 -27.19 24.47 1.41
N THR A 204 -28.46 24.42 0.98
CA THR A 204 -29.39 23.35 1.39
C THR A 204 -29.00 22.01 0.77
N SER A 205 -28.43 22.01 -0.44
CA SER A 205 -27.86 20.80 -1.06
C SER A 205 -26.64 20.29 -0.30
N PHE A 206 -25.74 21.19 0.11
CA PHE A 206 -24.60 20.89 0.96
C PHE A 206 -25.04 20.29 2.30
N TYR A 207 -26.02 20.91 2.94
CA TYR A 207 -26.62 20.41 4.17
C TYR A 207 -27.18 18.99 3.99
N TYR A 208 -28.00 18.75 2.96
CA TYR A 208 -28.55 17.43 2.64
C TYR A 208 -27.45 16.37 2.43
N ALA A 209 -26.41 16.71 1.67
CA ALA A 209 -25.28 15.83 1.42
C ALA A 209 -24.54 15.47 2.72
N VAL A 210 -24.25 16.45 3.58
CA VAL A 210 -23.62 16.22 4.88
C VAL A 210 -24.49 15.33 5.76
N VAL A 211 -25.78 15.62 5.92
CA VAL A 211 -26.70 14.86 6.77
C VAL A 211 -26.87 13.42 6.28
N THR A 212 -26.92 13.21 4.97
CA THR A 212 -27.07 11.88 4.36
C THR A 212 -25.77 11.07 4.45
N MET A 213 -24.63 11.66 4.09
CA MET A 213 -23.33 10.97 4.09
C MET A 213 -22.78 10.72 5.50
N SER A 214 -23.11 11.59 6.47
CA SER A 214 -22.78 11.38 7.89
C SER A 214 -23.68 10.34 8.58
N THR A 215 -24.67 9.79 7.87
CA THR A 215 -25.65 8.83 8.40
C THR A 215 -26.53 9.38 9.53
N VAL A 216 -26.61 10.71 9.69
CA VAL A 216 -27.47 11.36 10.69
C VAL A 216 -28.93 11.27 10.29
N GLY A 217 -29.26 11.65 9.05
CA GLY A 217 -30.60 11.48 8.48
C GLY A 217 -31.74 12.13 9.28
N TYR A 218 -31.69 13.46 9.51
CA TYR A 218 -32.73 14.18 10.25
C TYR A 218 -34.17 14.00 9.69
N GLY A 219 -34.29 13.66 8.40
CA GLY A 219 -35.59 13.44 7.76
C GLY A 219 -36.38 14.72 7.48
N ASP A 220 -35.73 15.87 7.61
CA ASP A 220 -36.26 17.20 7.31
C ASP A 220 -36.31 17.50 5.81
N ILE A 221 -35.44 16.88 5.01
CA ILE A 221 -35.45 16.89 3.55
C ILE A 221 -35.50 15.45 3.05
N VAL A 222 -36.57 15.08 2.35
CA VAL A 222 -36.78 13.70 1.88
C VAL A 222 -37.03 13.62 0.38
N PRO A 223 -36.49 12.60 -0.32
CA PRO A 223 -36.77 12.40 -1.73
C PRO A 223 -38.21 11.89 -1.93
N VAL A 224 -39.00 12.63 -2.71
CA VAL A 224 -40.41 12.30 -2.99
C VAL A 224 -40.61 11.68 -4.37
N THR A 225 -39.82 12.10 -5.37
CA THR A 225 -39.87 11.51 -6.72
C THR A 225 -39.03 10.25 -6.82
N ASP A 226 -39.38 9.36 -7.76
CA ASP A 226 -38.62 8.12 -7.98
C ASP A 226 -37.16 8.41 -8.37
N ASP A 227 -36.91 9.45 -9.16
CA ASP A 227 -35.57 9.89 -9.51
C ASP A 227 -34.76 10.37 -8.29
N ALA A 228 -35.35 11.16 -7.39
CA ALA A 228 -34.68 11.61 -6.16
C ALA A 228 -34.45 10.46 -5.16
N ARG A 229 -35.34 9.45 -5.15
CA ARG A 229 -35.19 8.27 -4.28
C ARG A 229 -34.02 7.43 -4.70
N ILE A 230 -33.94 7.07 -5.98
CA ILE A 230 -32.86 6.20 -6.43
C ILE A 230 -31.54 7.00 -6.58
N PHE A 231 -31.66 8.32 -6.84
CA PHE A 231 -30.90 9.40 -6.22
C PHE A 231 -30.09 9.00 -5.00
N THR A 232 -30.82 9.12 -3.92
CA THR A 232 -30.39 8.95 -2.55
C THR A 232 -29.83 7.54 -2.32
N VAL A 233 -30.45 6.51 -2.89
CA VAL A 233 -29.94 5.13 -2.81
C VAL A 233 -28.53 5.01 -3.40
N SER A 234 -28.25 5.66 -4.53
CA SER A 234 -26.92 5.61 -5.14
C SER A 234 -25.85 6.30 -4.29
N ILE A 235 -26.17 7.46 -3.68
CA ILE A 235 -25.28 8.12 -2.71
C ILE A 235 -25.00 7.20 -1.52
N ILE A 236 -26.02 6.54 -0.96
CA ILE A 236 -25.85 5.67 0.21
C ILE A 236 -24.93 4.50 -0.10
N ILE A 237 -25.15 3.79 -1.22
CA ILE A 237 -24.33 2.62 -1.61
C ILE A 237 -22.88 3.03 -1.89
N LEU A 238 -22.68 4.11 -2.67
CA LEU A 238 -21.35 4.63 -2.97
C LEU A 238 -20.67 5.20 -1.71
N GLY A 239 -21.42 5.85 -0.83
CA GLY A 239 -20.97 6.40 0.45
C GLY A 239 -20.43 5.34 1.37
N ILE A 240 -21.18 4.28 1.63
CA ILE A 240 -20.71 3.15 2.45
C ILE A 240 -19.44 2.54 1.87
N SER A 241 -19.37 2.42 0.54
CA SER A 241 -18.24 1.81 -0.16
C SER A 241 -16.97 2.64 -0.08
N VAL A 242 -17.07 3.95 -0.39
CA VAL A 242 -15.96 4.90 -0.28
C VAL A 242 -15.54 5.00 1.18
N PHE A 243 -16.48 5.18 2.12
CA PHE A 243 -16.18 5.29 3.55
C PHE A 243 -15.45 4.06 4.10
N THR A 244 -15.95 2.85 3.79
CA THR A 244 -15.32 1.59 4.25
C THR A 244 -13.91 1.44 3.67
N ALA A 245 -13.73 1.74 2.37
CA ALA A 245 -12.41 1.68 1.74
C ALA A 245 -11.46 2.73 2.32
N SER A 246 -11.95 3.95 2.57
CA SER A 246 -11.19 5.07 3.15
C SER A 246 -10.75 4.80 4.59
N LEU A 247 -11.61 4.19 5.42
CA LEU A 247 -11.32 3.79 6.79
C LEU A 247 -10.04 2.92 6.85
N SER A 248 -9.93 1.95 5.95
CA SER A 248 -8.77 1.06 5.88
C SER A 248 -7.46 1.76 5.49
N THR A 249 -7.53 2.83 4.70
CA THR A 249 -6.34 3.51 4.17
C THR A 249 -5.94 4.76 4.92
N VAL A 250 -6.87 5.41 5.61
CA VAL A 250 -6.62 6.68 6.33
C VAL A 250 -6.47 6.41 7.83
N ILE A 251 -7.36 5.64 8.44
CA ILE A 251 -7.41 5.49 9.89
C ILE A 251 -6.39 4.46 10.39
N LEU A 252 -6.21 3.32 9.71
CA LEU A 252 -5.24 2.31 10.13
C LEU A 252 -3.80 2.84 10.23
N PRO A 253 -3.27 3.62 9.26
CA PRO A 253 -1.93 4.19 9.38
C PRO A 253 -1.84 5.24 10.50
N LEU A 254 -2.83 6.12 10.64
CA LEU A 254 -2.85 7.15 11.69
C LEU A 254 -2.97 6.54 13.10
N MET A 255 -3.76 5.47 13.24
CA MET A 255 -3.87 4.73 14.48
C MET A 255 -2.60 3.95 14.78
N ASN A 256 -1.94 3.35 13.78
CA ASN A 256 -0.66 2.70 14.02
C ASN A 256 0.36 3.68 14.60
N GLU A 257 0.48 4.90 14.07
CA GLU A 257 1.41 5.88 14.64
C GLU A 257 1.05 6.27 16.09
N ARG A 258 -0.23 6.45 16.41
CA ARG A 258 -0.67 6.90 17.74
C ARG A 258 -0.75 5.79 18.79
N VAL A 259 -1.18 4.60 18.38
CA VAL A 259 -1.24 3.40 19.23
C VAL A 259 0.16 2.86 19.46
N GLN A 260 1.07 2.94 18.48
CA GLN A 260 2.49 2.74 18.74
C GLN A 260 2.99 3.75 19.77
N HIS A 261 2.71 5.04 19.63
CA HIS A 261 3.18 6.05 20.60
C HIS A 261 2.58 5.91 22.03
N LEU A 262 1.45 5.23 22.20
CA LEU A 262 0.82 4.99 23.51
C LEU A 262 1.16 3.60 24.10
N LEU A 263 1.46 2.60 23.27
CA LEU A 263 1.96 1.29 23.69
C LEU A 263 3.49 1.28 23.86
N MET A 264 4.19 2.22 23.24
CA MET A 264 5.60 2.49 23.45
C MET A 264 5.73 3.32 24.72
N GLY A 265 5.92 2.63 25.83
CA GLY A 265 6.42 3.24 27.05
C GLY A 265 7.61 4.15 26.73
N GLU A 266 7.68 5.28 27.41
CA GLU A 266 8.71 6.30 27.25
C GLU A 266 10.08 5.66 27.00
N ARG A 267 10.77 6.13 25.95
CA ARG A 267 12.16 5.79 25.63
C ARG A 267 13.03 5.95 26.88
N LYS A 268 13.18 4.89 27.66
CA LYS A 268 14.10 4.86 28.78
C LYS A 268 15.49 4.77 28.17
N GLY A 269 16.12 5.92 27.96
CA GLY A 269 17.55 5.98 27.71
C GLY A 269 18.23 5.13 28.77
N MET A 270 18.90 4.08 28.32
CA MET A 270 19.62 3.19 29.22
C MET A 270 20.83 3.94 29.77
N VAL A 271 21.22 3.65 31.00
CA VAL A 271 22.52 4.11 31.50
C VAL A 271 23.61 3.32 30.77
N ARG A 272 24.34 4.00 29.88
CA ARG A 272 25.40 3.43 29.04
C ARG A 272 26.69 3.23 29.81
N LYS A 273 26.65 2.32 30.79
CA LYS A 273 27.81 1.88 31.56
C LYS A 273 27.98 0.38 31.42
N SER A 274 29.20 -0.07 31.10
CA SER A 274 29.52 -1.49 30.92
C SER A 274 28.58 -2.19 29.94
N HIS A 275 28.35 -1.55 28.79
CA HIS A 275 27.44 -2.02 27.74
C HIS A 275 28.18 -2.42 26.46
N TYR A 276 27.46 -3.07 25.56
CA TYR A 276 27.93 -3.42 24.23
C TYR A 276 27.39 -2.42 23.21
N ILE A 277 28.23 -1.99 22.28
CA ILE A 277 27.81 -1.16 21.15
C ILE A 277 27.74 -2.04 19.91
N LEU A 278 26.56 -2.15 19.30
CA LEU A 278 26.38 -2.81 18.01
C LEU A 278 26.24 -1.76 16.91
N VAL A 279 27.08 -1.87 15.89
CA VAL A 279 27.06 -0.99 14.73
C VAL A 279 26.45 -1.70 13.53
N GLY A 280 25.37 -1.14 13.01
CA GLY A 280 24.63 -1.68 11.87
C GLY A 280 23.43 -2.55 12.24
N THR A 281 22.62 -2.84 11.23
CA THR A 281 21.34 -3.58 11.34
C THR A 281 21.33 -4.85 10.49
N SER A 282 22.50 -5.42 10.22
CA SER A 282 22.61 -6.67 9.46
C SER A 282 21.96 -7.83 10.22
N ALA A 283 21.64 -8.92 9.52
CA ALA A 283 21.10 -10.13 10.15
C ALA A 283 22.01 -10.66 11.28
N LEU A 284 23.33 -10.55 11.12
CA LEU A 284 24.30 -10.92 12.15
C LEU A 284 24.20 -10.00 13.37
N ALA A 285 24.07 -8.68 13.16
CA ALA A 285 23.88 -7.72 14.24
C ALA A 285 22.60 -8.00 15.04
N MET A 286 21.49 -8.28 14.35
CA MET A 286 20.22 -8.58 15.00
C MET A 286 20.27 -9.86 15.83
N ASN A 287 20.77 -10.95 15.24
CA ASN A 287 20.91 -12.22 15.94
C ASN A 287 21.85 -12.10 17.15
N THR A 288 22.91 -11.30 17.03
CA THR A 288 23.84 -11.04 18.13
C THR A 288 23.16 -10.26 19.25
N TYR A 289 22.34 -9.25 18.93
CA TYR A 289 21.55 -8.54 19.92
C TYR A 289 20.58 -9.44 20.67
N GLU A 290 19.82 -10.29 19.96
CA GLU A 290 18.88 -11.20 20.62
C GLU A 290 19.60 -12.10 21.63
N GLU A 291 20.76 -12.63 21.26
CA GLU A 291 21.58 -13.48 22.11
C GLU A 291 22.16 -12.74 23.33
N LEU A 292 22.57 -11.48 23.16
CA LEU A 292 23.04 -10.64 24.28
C LEU A 292 21.89 -10.23 25.19
N ALA A 293 20.74 -9.85 24.62
CA ALA A 293 19.55 -9.44 25.35
C ALA A 293 18.95 -10.59 26.17
N ARG A 294 18.90 -11.82 25.62
CA ARG A 294 18.48 -13.03 26.38
C ARG A 294 19.35 -13.29 27.61
N ARG A 295 20.60 -12.83 27.60
CA ARG A 295 21.55 -12.93 28.72
C ARG A 295 21.57 -11.68 29.61
N ASN A 296 20.64 -10.74 29.41
CA ASN A 296 20.53 -9.46 30.12
C ASN A 296 21.77 -8.55 29.99
N PHE A 297 22.51 -8.64 28.87
CA PHE A 297 23.58 -7.69 28.61
C PHE A 297 23.00 -6.38 28.05
N PRO A 298 23.41 -5.21 28.58
CA PRO A 298 22.98 -3.91 28.06
C PRO A 298 23.60 -3.65 26.68
N VAL A 299 22.78 -3.30 25.71
CA VAL A 299 23.20 -3.08 24.32
C VAL A 299 22.68 -1.74 23.82
N THR A 300 23.57 -0.97 23.17
CA THR A 300 23.25 0.25 22.43
C THR A 300 23.53 0.03 20.95
N PHE A 301 22.58 0.37 20.09
CA PHE A 301 22.78 0.36 18.64
C PHE A 301 23.26 1.70 18.11
N ILE A 302 24.11 1.67 17.09
CA ILE A 302 24.36 2.83 16.22
C ILE A 302 23.75 2.54 14.87
N VAL A 303 22.76 3.35 14.50
CA VAL A 303 22.00 3.20 13.25
C VAL A 303 22.19 4.42 12.36
N PRO A 304 22.51 4.24 11.07
CA PRO A 304 22.48 5.35 10.12
C PRO A 304 21.04 5.86 9.99
N LYS A 305 20.88 7.16 9.69
CA LYS A 305 19.61 7.93 9.66
C LYS A 305 18.48 7.36 8.77
N ARG A 306 18.67 6.23 8.10
CA ARG A 306 17.70 5.58 7.23
C ARG A 306 16.80 4.69 8.08
N ARG A 307 15.49 5.01 8.14
CA ARG A 307 14.47 4.18 8.81
C ARG A 307 14.61 2.73 8.36
N VAL A 308 14.94 1.86 9.30
CA VAL A 308 14.85 0.40 9.12
C VAL A 308 13.47 -0.01 9.60
N ASP A 309 12.67 -0.62 8.73
CA ASP A 309 11.37 -1.17 9.10
C ASP A 309 11.59 -2.33 10.10
N GLY A 310 11.06 -2.22 11.33
CA GLY A 310 11.12 -3.26 12.36
C GLY A 310 10.85 -2.74 13.79
N ASP A 311 10.69 -3.65 14.77
CA ASP A 311 10.40 -3.37 16.20
C ASP A 311 11.63 -2.80 16.95
N TRP A 312 12.40 -1.92 16.29
CA TRP A 312 13.66 -1.32 16.77
C TRP A 312 13.42 -0.19 17.79
N GLU A 313 12.19 0.30 17.90
CA GLU A 313 11.84 1.48 18.72
C GLU A 313 11.94 1.25 20.23
N LYS A 314 12.11 -0.01 20.67
CA LYS A 314 12.27 -0.39 22.09
C LYS A 314 13.73 -0.53 22.53
N ILE A 315 14.68 -0.46 21.60
CA ILE A 315 16.11 -0.71 21.87
C ILE A 315 16.83 0.63 22.06
N ASP A 316 17.79 0.70 23.00
CA ASP A 316 18.63 1.89 23.14
C ASP A 316 19.46 2.09 21.86
N GLN A 317 19.30 3.25 21.22
CA GLN A 317 19.94 3.53 19.94
C GLN A 317 20.44 4.97 19.85
N VAL A 318 21.51 5.14 19.06
CA VAL A 318 22.06 6.43 18.67
C VAL A 318 22.02 6.53 17.16
N GLU A 319 21.31 7.54 16.68
CA GLU A 319 21.26 7.87 15.25
C GLU A 319 22.48 8.68 14.87
N GLY A 320 23.21 8.23 13.84
CA GLY A 320 24.39 8.91 13.33
C GLY A 320 25.22 8.02 12.42
N ASP A 321 26.23 8.63 11.79
CA ASP A 321 27.27 7.89 11.08
C ASP A 321 28.22 7.26 12.13
N PRO A 322 28.44 5.94 12.13
CA PRO A 322 29.31 5.30 13.10
C PRO A 322 30.80 5.61 12.91
N ILE A 323 31.18 6.27 11.81
CA ILE A 323 32.55 6.74 11.57
C ILE A 323 32.79 8.09 12.28
N ASP A 324 31.73 8.82 12.65
CA ASP A 324 31.84 10.09 13.36
C ASP A 324 32.17 9.86 14.86
N PRO A 325 33.32 10.34 15.37
CA PRO A 325 33.70 10.22 16.77
C PRO A 325 32.66 10.80 17.75
N GLU A 326 31.92 11.84 17.36
CA GLU A 326 30.90 12.44 18.22
C GLU A 326 29.69 11.52 18.38
N VAL A 327 29.35 10.74 17.35
CA VAL A 327 28.31 9.71 17.41
C VAL A 327 28.74 8.57 18.33
N LEU A 328 30.01 8.15 18.26
CA LEU A 328 30.57 7.12 19.15
C LEU A 328 30.58 7.58 20.62
N LYS A 329 30.96 8.83 20.89
CA LYS A 329 30.88 9.43 22.24
C LYS A 329 29.44 9.47 22.75
N LYS A 330 28.49 9.88 21.90
CA LYS A 330 27.06 9.87 22.24
C LYS A 330 26.55 8.46 22.53
N ALA A 331 27.07 7.43 21.85
CA ALA A 331 26.79 6.02 22.11
C ALA A 331 27.49 5.47 23.37
N GLY A 332 28.24 6.29 24.10
CA GLY A 332 28.87 5.91 25.36
C GLY A 332 30.12 5.03 25.17
N ILE A 333 30.85 5.16 24.06
CA ILE A 333 32.01 4.30 23.77
C ILE A 333 33.10 4.31 24.86
N ALA A 334 33.17 5.36 25.69
CA ALA A 334 34.12 5.47 26.79
C ALA A 334 33.89 4.39 27.89
N ASP A 335 32.64 4.03 28.15
CA ASP A 335 32.24 3.05 29.17
C ASP A 335 31.81 1.70 28.57
N ALA A 336 31.97 1.53 27.25
CA ALA A 336 31.57 0.31 26.55
C ALA A 336 32.58 -0.83 26.80
N LEU A 337 32.07 -2.04 27.01
CA LEU A 337 32.89 -3.25 27.11
C LEU A 337 33.45 -3.66 25.74
N ALA A 338 32.62 -3.54 24.71
CA ALA A 338 33.00 -3.85 23.34
C ALA A 338 32.17 -3.06 22.33
N ILE A 339 32.77 -2.80 21.17
CA ILE A 339 32.11 -2.30 19.97
C ILE A 339 32.20 -3.34 18.86
N LEU A 340 31.04 -3.71 18.31
CA LEU A 340 30.90 -4.71 17.27
C LEU A 340 30.52 -4.04 15.95
N ALA A 341 31.46 -3.98 15.01
CA ALA A 341 31.26 -3.49 13.66
C ALA A 341 30.70 -4.61 12.76
N LEU A 342 29.38 -4.59 12.55
CA LEU A 342 28.62 -5.65 11.89
C LEU A 342 27.82 -5.12 10.68
N LEU A 343 28.36 -4.12 9.98
CA LEU A 343 27.80 -3.59 8.73
C LEU A 343 27.96 -4.60 7.59
N GLU A 344 27.23 -4.37 6.51
CA GLU A 344 27.28 -5.23 5.32
C GLU A 344 28.55 -5.02 4.48
N ASP A 345 29.16 -3.82 4.51
CA ASP A 345 30.44 -3.55 3.86
C ASP A 345 31.61 -3.70 4.85
N ASP A 346 32.52 -4.64 4.56
CA ASP A 346 33.70 -4.89 5.40
C ASP A 346 34.65 -3.67 5.51
N GLY A 347 34.65 -2.77 4.52
CA GLY A 347 35.43 -1.54 4.52
C GLY A 347 34.91 -0.55 5.55
N ASP A 348 33.59 -0.37 5.62
CA ASP A 348 32.96 0.49 6.63
C ASP A 348 33.24 -0.04 8.04
N ASN A 349 33.23 -1.37 8.21
CA ASN A 349 33.58 -1.98 9.50
C ASN A 349 35.02 -1.63 9.93
N ALA A 350 35.98 -1.54 9.00
CA ALA A 350 37.35 -1.13 9.32
C ALA A 350 37.42 0.34 9.76
N PHE A 351 36.65 1.23 9.13
CA PHE A 351 36.58 2.64 9.53
C PHE A 351 35.98 2.82 10.93
N VAL A 352 34.97 2.02 11.29
CA VAL A 352 34.40 2.02 12.64
C VAL A 352 35.45 1.67 13.70
N VAL A 353 36.33 0.70 13.44
CA VAL A 353 37.44 0.36 14.36
C VAL A 353 38.42 1.52 14.51
N LEU A 354 38.78 2.18 13.41
CA LEU A 354 39.66 3.34 13.46
C LEU A 354 39.04 4.48 14.26
N ALA A 355 37.78 4.83 13.96
CA ALA A 355 37.05 5.86 14.68
C ALA A 355 36.94 5.54 16.19
N ALA A 356 36.67 4.27 16.53
CA ALA A 356 36.64 3.81 17.92
C ALA A 356 37.99 4.04 18.63
N ARG A 357 39.11 3.74 17.97
CA ARG A 357 40.45 3.95 18.51
C ARG A 357 40.81 5.43 18.63
N GLU A 358 40.43 6.25 17.66
CA GLU A 358 40.63 7.70 17.69
C GLU A 358 39.93 8.38 18.88
N THR A 359 38.84 7.79 19.38
CA THR A 359 38.19 8.27 20.61
C THR A 359 39.01 8.04 21.89
N GLY A 360 40.09 7.25 21.83
CA GLY A 360 40.87 6.84 22.98
C GLY A 360 40.21 5.76 23.85
N SER A 361 39.14 5.12 23.35
CA SER A 361 38.43 4.06 24.06
C SER A 361 39.28 2.79 24.21
N VAL A 362 39.12 2.12 25.34
CA VAL A 362 39.68 0.78 25.63
C VAL A 362 38.69 -0.36 25.34
N ALA A 363 37.53 -0.03 24.76
CA ALA A 363 36.51 -1.01 24.42
C ALA A 363 37.07 -2.04 23.42
N LYS A 364 36.75 -3.31 23.65
CA LYS A 364 37.16 -4.39 22.74
C LYS A 364 36.52 -4.21 21.37
N THR A 365 37.32 -4.20 20.32
CA THR A 365 36.85 -4.03 18.93
C THR A 365 36.63 -5.38 18.26
N VAL A 366 35.40 -5.63 17.81
CA VAL A 366 35.02 -6.84 17.09
C VAL A 366 34.54 -6.47 15.70
N VAL A 367 35.07 -7.13 14.67
CA VAL A 367 34.68 -6.87 13.28
C VAL A 367 34.18 -8.14 12.63
N SER A 368 33.04 -8.06 11.94
CA SER A 368 32.64 -9.10 10.99
C SER A 368 33.24 -8.82 9.61
N VAL A 369 33.80 -9.85 8.99
CA VAL A 369 34.28 -9.83 7.60
C VAL A 369 33.58 -10.93 6.82
N ARG A 370 33.01 -10.59 5.66
CA ARG A 370 32.38 -11.56 4.75
C ARG A 370 33.33 -11.95 3.62
N ASN A 371 34.01 -10.99 3.01
CA ASN A 371 34.89 -11.26 1.87
C ASN A 371 36.34 -11.52 2.31
N ARG A 372 36.85 -12.71 1.99
CA ARG A 372 38.24 -13.11 2.25
C ARG A 372 39.28 -12.15 1.66
N GLU A 373 38.99 -11.50 0.53
CA GLU A 373 39.87 -10.52 -0.10
C GLU A 373 40.02 -9.23 0.72
N LYS A 374 38.96 -8.83 1.43
CA LYS A 374 38.95 -7.63 2.28
C LYS A 374 39.58 -7.87 3.65
N LEU A 375 39.71 -9.13 4.07
CA LEU A 375 40.27 -9.52 5.38
C LEU A 375 41.66 -8.95 5.64
N ALA A 376 42.54 -8.95 4.63
CA ALA A 376 43.89 -8.39 4.76
C ALA A 376 43.88 -6.89 5.11
N ARG A 377 42.91 -6.13 4.56
CA ARG A 377 42.74 -4.69 4.85
C ARG A 377 42.11 -4.46 6.21
N VAL A 378 41.17 -5.30 6.64
CA VAL A 378 40.58 -5.18 7.98
C VAL A 378 41.63 -5.52 9.06
N ARG A 379 42.56 -6.44 8.80
CA ARG A 379 43.66 -6.72 9.73
C ARG A 379 44.59 -5.52 9.95
N THR A 380 44.76 -4.61 8.99
CA THR A 380 45.66 -3.46 9.17
C THR A 380 45.18 -2.47 10.21
N VAL A 381 43.88 -2.48 10.55
CA VAL A 381 43.32 -1.64 11.62
C VAL A 381 43.37 -2.33 13.00
N HIS A 382 43.95 -3.54 13.06
CA HIS A 382 44.23 -4.31 14.28
C HIS A 382 43.03 -4.47 15.24
N PRO A 383 41.86 -4.93 14.77
CA PRO A 383 40.76 -5.21 15.68
C PRO A 383 41.14 -6.33 16.68
N ASP A 384 40.56 -6.31 17.87
CA ASP A 384 40.84 -7.31 18.92
C ASP A 384 40.25 -8.69 18.58
N LEU A 385 39.22 -8.72 17.73
CA LEU A 385 38.58 -9.94 17.26
C LEU A 385 38.05 -9.76 15.83
N ILE A 386 38.39 -10.69 14.95
CA ILE A 386 37.87 -10.77 13.58
C ILE A 386 36.98 -12.00 13.46
N LEU A 387 35.72 -11.80 13.09
CA LEU A 387 34.79 -12.88 12.80
C LEU A 387 34.58 -12.98 11.28
N SER A 388 35.11 -14.04 10.68
CA SER A 388 34.86 -14.33 9.26
C SER A 388 33.59 -15.16 9.09
N SER A 389 32.43 -14.50 9.10
CA SER A 389 31.11 -15.17 9.19
C SER A 389 30.88 -16.21 8.07
N ASP A 390 31.21 -15.89 6.83
CA ASP A 390 31.04 -16.80 5.69
C ASP A 390 32.03 -17.99 5.73
N LEU A 391 33.28 -17.75 6.17
CA LEU A 391 34.29 -18.81 6.31
C LEU A 391 33.90 -19.79 7.42
N ILE A 392 33.47 -19.28 8.57
CA ILE A 392 33.04 -20.09 9.71
C ILE A 392 31.78 -20.87 9.33
N GLY A 393 30.79 -20.20 8.73
CA GLY A 393 29.56 -20.85 8.26
C GLY A 393 29.85 -21.98 7.26
N GLY A 394 30.72 -21.72 6.27
CA GLY A 394 31.13 -22.72 5.30
C GLY A 394 31.85 -23.92 5.91
N GLN A 395 32.76 -23.68 6.87
CA GLN A 395 33.47 -24.76 7.55
C GLN A 395 32.54 -25.61 8.43
N LEU A 396 31.65 -24.98 9.20
CA LEU A 396 30.67 -25.69 10.03
C LEU A 396 29.75 -26.57 9.18
N LEU A 397 29.33 -26.09 8.01
CA LEU A 397 28.55 -26.87 7.06
C LEU A 397 29.35 -28.06 6.50
N ALA A 398 30.63 -27.86 6.16
CA ALA A 398 31.49 -28.94 5.68
C ALA A 398 31.69 -30.02 6.74
N MET A 399 31.98 -29.64 7.99
CA MET A 399 32.12 -30.56 9.12
C MET A 399 30.83 -31.35 9.37
N ALA A 400 29.69 -30.65 9.40
CA ALA A 400 28.38 -31.28 9.60
C ALA A 400 28.02 -32.29 8.50
N LEU A 401 28.37 -31.98 7.24
CA LEU A 401 28.16 -32.89 6.10
C LEU A 401 29.15 -34.06 6.07
N ALA A 402 30.37 -33.85 6.58
CA ALA A 402 31.40 -34.89 6.69
C ALA A 402 31.18 -35.83 7.89
N GLY A 403 30.22 -35.52 8.77
CA GLY A 403 30.00 -36.27 10.01
C GLY A 403 31.11 -36.05 11.04
N GLU A 404 31.84 -34.95 10.94
CA GLU A 404 32.85 -34.54 11.92
C GLU A 404 32.15 -33.95 13.15
N ASP A 405 32.65 -34.30 14.34
CA ASP A 405 32.17 -33.68 15.58
C ASP A 405 32.58 -32.21 15.63
N VAL A 406 31.60 -31.36 15.86
CA VAL A 406 31.78 -29.92 15.95
C VAL A 406 32.26 -29.57 17.36
N ASP A 407 33.57 -29.64 17.61
CA ASP A 407 34.15 -29.20 18.88
C ASP A 407 34.18 -27.67 18.98
N GLY A 408 33.43 -27.13 19.95
CA GLY A 408 33.38 -25.70 20.25
C GLY A 408 34.75 -25.08 20.54
N ASN A 409 35.67 -25.83 21.15
CA ASN A 409 37.01 -25.32 21.45
C ASN A 409 37.86 -25.14 20.19
N GLU A 410 37.70 -26.01 19.19
CA GLU A 410 38.43 -25.90 17.93
C GLU A 410 37.95 -24.69 17.12
N ILE A 411 36.64 -24.43 17.12
CA ILE A 411 36.05 -23.26 16.47
C ILE A 411 36.53 -21.97 17.12
N ILE A 412 36.48 -21.89 18.45
CA ILE A 412 36.95 -20.74 19.21
C ILE A 412 38.43 -20.49 18.90
N ARG A 413 39.27 -21.52 18.95
CA ARG A 413 40.70 -21.39 18.65
C ARG A 413 40.95 -20.87 17.23
N LYS A 414 40.17 -21.31 16.23
CA LYS A 414 40.26 -20.83 14.85
C LYS A 414 39.81 -19.37 14.70
N ILE A 415 38.81 -18.94 15.46
CA ILE A 415 38.35 -17.54 15.52
C ILE A 415 39.42 -16.61 16.13
N PHE A 416 40.20 -17.09 17.12
CA PHE A 416 41.23 -16.30 17.81
C PHE A 416 42.64 -16.40 17.18
N GLN A 417 42.87 -17.28 16.20
CA GLN A 417 44.17 -17.49 15.55
C GLN A 417 44.25 -16.97 14.10
N SER A 418 43.17 -16.39 13.57
CA SER A 418 43.10 -15.70 12.27
C SER A 418 42.96 -14.20 12.46
#